data_AF-A0A949B7D6-F1
#
_entry.id   AF-A0A949B7D6-F1
#
_cell.length_a   1.000
_cell.length_b   1.000
_cell.length_c   1.000
_cell.angle_alpha   90.00
_cell.angle_beta   90.00
_cell.angle_gamma   90.00
#
_symmetry.space_group_name_H-M   'P 1'
#
loop_
_entity.id
_entity.type
_entity.pdbx_description
1 polymer ?
#
loop_
_entity_poly.entity_id
_entity_poly.type
_entity_poly.pdbx_seq_one_letter_code
_entity_poly.pdbx_strand_id
1 'polypeptide(L)'
;MIFILVAIGAFIIYFLFSMIKNSFVGKNYWVKCEKDYYNLLKIGYDKRSALMEISKQSHPELSDFVHEKIVEKFYDLDKLVLFIFNAGGKGRLDFQPATNITDSKKLTEQIALSIIKNTTINEKGMVNTNLSAVRKEIQ
;
A
#
# COMPACT_ATOMS: atom_id res chain seq x y z
N MET A 1 41.57 -13.94 -7.51
CA MET A 1 40.33 -14.60 -7.98
C MET A 1 39.42 -15.07 -6.85
N ILE A 2 39.93 -15.66 -5.77
CA ILE A 2 39.09 -16.16 -4.63
C ILE A 2 38.30 -15.04 -3.94
N PHE A 3 38.89 -13.86 -3.70
CA PHE A 3 38.20 -12.73 -3.06
C PHE A 3 37.00 -12.18 -3.84
N ILE A 4 37.06 -12.23 -5.18
CA ILE A 4 35.96 -11.77 -6.05
C ILE A 4 34.77 -12.75 -5.95
N LEU A 5 35.04 -14.06 -5.92
CA LEU A 5 34.02 -15.09 -5.73
C LEU A 5 33.32 -14.99 -4.38
N VAL A 6 34.05 -14.69 -3.30
CA VAL A 6 33.49 -14.49 -1.96
C VAL A 6 32.62 -13.23 -1.90
N ALA A 7 33.05 -12.14 -2.54
CA ALA A 7 32.28 -10.89 -2.59
C ALA A 7 30.96 -11.05 -3.37
N ILE A 8 30.99 -11.75 -4.51
CA ILE A 8 29.79 -12.07 -5.30
C ILE A 8 28.83 -12.97 -4.51
N GLY A 9 29.36 -13.99 -3.83
CA GLY A 9 28.56 -14.89 -2.98
C GLY A 9 27.85 -14.15 -1.85
N ALA A 10 28.57 -13.27 -1.14
CA ALA A 10 27.99 -12.46 -0.07
C ALA A 10 26.91 -11.49 -0.58
N PHE A 11 27.13 -10.88 -1.74
CA PHE A 11 26.16 -9.98 -2.37
C PHE A 11 24.87 -10.69 -2.75
N ILE A 12 24.97 -11.88 -3.35
CA ILE A 12 23.80 -12.70 -3.72
C ILE A 12 23.01 -13.11 -2.49
N ILE A 13 23.68 -13.58 -1.43
CA ILE A 13 23.02 -14.00 -0.18
C ILE A 13 22.32 -12.80 0.48
N TYR A 14 22.94 -11.62 0.51
CA TYR A 14 22.33 -10.41 1.04
C TYR A 14 21.05 -10.02 0.29
N PHE A 15 21.10 -10.03 -1.06
CA PHE A 15 19.94 -9.73 -1.89
C PHE A 15 18.81 -10.74 -1.73
N LEU A 16 19.13 -12.04 -1.73
CA LEU A 16 18.16 -13.11 -1.55
C LEU A 16 17.51 -13.05 -0.16
N PHE A 17 18.29 -12.82 0.89
CA PHE A 17 17.77 -12.72 2.26
C PHE A 17 16.84 -11.50 2.41
N SER A 18 17.18 -10.37 1.79
CA SER A 18 16.31 -9.18 1.76
C SER A 18 14.99 -9.45 1.03
N MET A 19 15.04 -10.15 -0.12
CA MET A 19 13.82 -10.55 -0.84
C MET A 19 12.94 -11.51 -0.04
N ILE A 20 13.55 -12.52 0.60
CA ILE A 20 12.85 -13.48 1.46
C ILE A 20 12.16 -12.74 2.62
N LYS A 21 12.88 -11.87 3.32
CA LYS A 21 12.33 -11.08 4.44
C LYS A 21 11.15 -10.21 4.00
N ASN A 22 11.25 -9.54 2.86
CA ASN A 22 10.16 -8.70 2.34
C ASN A 22 8.94 -9.53 1.92
N SER A 23 9.14 -10.74 1.38
CA SER A 23 8.05 -11.67 1.07
C SER A 23 7.31 -12.14 2.32
N PHE A 24 8.03 -12.47 3.40
CA PHE A 24 7.41 -12.83 4.68
C PHE A 24 6.61 -11.69 5.31
N VAL A 25 7.11 -10.45 5.22
CA VAL A 25 6.39 -9.27 5.72
C VAL A 25 5.08 -9.07 4.96
N GLY A 26 5.10 -9.16 3.62
CA GLY A 26 3.89 -9.06 2.80
C GLY A 26 2.87 -10.17 3.10
N LYS A 27 3.34 -11.41 3.25
CA LYS A 27 2.48 -12.55 3.60
C LYS A 27 1.83 -12.39 4.96
N ASN A 28 2.59 -11.98 5.99
CA ASN A 28 2.05 -11.80 7.33
C ASN A 28 1.04 -10.64 7.38
N TYR A 29 1.32 -9.56 6.65
CA TYR A 29 0.41 -8.44 6.49
C TYR A 29 -0.92 -8.88 5.87
N TRP A 30 -0.85 -9.64 4.77
CA TRP A 30 -2.03 -10.20 4.11
C TRP A 30 -2.89 -11.05 5.04
N VAL A 31 -2.27 -12.04 5.70
CA VAL A 31 -2.97 -12.95 6.62
C VAL A 31 -3.64 -12.18 7.76
N LYS A 32 -3.01 -11.11 8.25
CA LYS A 32 -3.61 -10.24 9.26
C LYS A 32 -4.86 -9.55 8.70
N CYS A 33 -4.76 -8.87 7.56
CA CYS A 33 -5.90 -8.17 6.96
C CYS A 33 -7.06 -9.12 6.63
N GLU A 34 -6.75 -10.32 6.13
CA GLU A 34 -7.73 -11.36 5.85
C GLU A 34 -8.46 -11.82 7.11
N LYS A 35 -7.71 -12.12 8.17
CA LYS A 35 -8.29 -12.50 9.46
C LYS A 35 -9.18 -11.40 10.03
N ASP A 36 -8.71 -10.17 10.02
CA ASP A 36 -9.43 -9.01 10.55
C ASP A 36 -10.71 -8.77 9.73
N TYR A 37 -10.65 -8.88 8.41
CA TYR A 37 -11.81 -8.75 7.52
C TYR A 37 -12.88 -9.79 7.82
N TYR A 38 -12.54 -11.08 7.88
CA TYR A 38 -13.51 -12.13 8.19
C TYR A 38 -14.07 -12.03 9.61
N ASN A 39 -13.27 -11.55 10.57
CA ASN A 39 -13.77 -11.28 11.91
C ASN A 39 -14.80 -10.14 11.92
N LEU A 40 -14.55 -9.06 11.18
CA LEU A 40 -15.49 -7.93 11.02
C LEU A 40 -16.81 -8.39 10.39
N LEU A 41 -16.76 -9.23 9.36
CA LEU A 41 -17.96 -9.83 8.78
C LEU A 41 -18.73 -10.69 9.80
N LYS A 42 -18.01 -11.48 10.61
CA LYS A 42 -18.62 -12.34 11.63
C LYS A 42 -19.35 -11.56 12.73
N ILE A 43 -18.86 -10.37 13.09
CA ILE A 43 -19.50 -9.50 14.08
C ILE A 43 -20.62 -8.63 13.48
N GLY A 44 -20.91 -8.76 12.18
CA GLY A 44 -22.07 -8.14 11.53
C GLY A 44 -21.76 -6.90 10.68
N TYR A 45 -20.49 -6.60 10.41
CA TYR A 45 -20.16 -5.52 9.46
C TYR A 45 -20.51 -5.98 8.05
N ASP A 46 -21.06 -5.08 7.24
CA ASP A 46 -21.16 -5.30 5.81
C ASP A 46 -19.77 -5.23 5.16
N LYS A 47 -19.64 -5.78 3.94
CA LYS A 47 -18.37 -5.84 3.21
C LYS A 47 -17.70 -4.47 3.09
N ARG A 48 -18.46 -3.39 2.80
CA ARG A 48 -17.89 -2.06 2.61
C ARG A 48 -17.34 -1.53 3.94
N SER A 49 -18.10 -1.65 5.02
CA SER A 49 -17.67 -1.22 6.35
C SER A 49 -16.47 -2.03 6.84
N ALA A 50 -16.42 -3.34 6.57
CA ALA A 50 -15.26 -4.16 6.91
C ALA A 50 -13.99 -3.71 6.17
N LEU A 51 -14.09 -3.45 4.86
CA LEU A 51 -12.96 -2.94 4.06
C LEU A 51 -12.52 -1.54 4.51
N MET A 52 -13.47 -0.71 4.95
CA MET A 52 -13.18 0.61 5.51
C MET A 52 -12.31 0.52 6.75
N GLU A 53 -12.64 -0.38 7.68
CA GLU A 53 -11.84 -0.61 8.89
C GLU A 53 -10.43 -1.13 8.55
N ILE A 54 -10.31 -2.07 7.61
CA ILE A 54 -8.99 -2.54 7.15
C ILE A 54 -8.16 -1.39 6.57
N SER A 55 -8.78 -0.51 5.78
CA SER A 55 -8.09 0.66 5.22
C SER A 55 -7.61 1.62 6.32
N LYS A 56 -8.46 1.94 7.29
CA LYS A 56 -8.17 2.83 8.43
C LYS A 56 -7.08 2.30 9.35
N GLN A 57 -7.07 0.98 9.61
CA GLN A 57 -6.03 0.35 10.43
C GLN A 57 -4.62 0.49 9.83
N SER A 58 -4.56 0.63 8.51
CA SER A 58 -3.31 0.67 7.75
C SER A 58 -2.76 2.08 7.61
N HIS A 59 -3.66 3.06 7.47
CA HIS A 59 -3.33 4.48 7.28
C HIS A 59 -4.27 5.39 8.07
N PRO A 60 -4.23 5.35 9.42
CA PRO A 60 -5.12 6.14 10.26
C PRO A 60 -4.94 7.66 10.09
N GLU A 61 -3.85 8.09 9.46
CA GLU A 61 -3.58 9.49 9.11
C GLU A 61 -4.43 10.02 7.95
N LEU A 62 -5.00 9.15 7.11
CA LEU A 62 -5.87 9.55 6.01
C LEU A 62 -7.28 9.86 6.53
N SER A 63 -8.00 10.73 5.83
CA SER A 63 -9.39 11.03 6.19
C SER A 63 -10.36 9.95 5.75
N ASP A 64 -11.51 9.90 6.41
CA ASP A 64 -12.61 9.00 6.06
C ASP A 64 -13.02 9.14 4.59
N PHE A 65 -13.00 10.35 4.03
CA PHE A 65 -13.26 10.56 2.61
C PHE A 65 -12.25 9.83 1.71
N VAL A 66 -10.97 9.87 2.04
CA VAL A 66 -9.93 9.18 1.27
C VAL A 66 -10.09 7.67 1.37
N HIS A 67 -10.33 7.14 2.57
CA HIS A 67 -10.60 5.71 2.77
C HIS A 67 -11.83 5.24 2.00
N GLU A 68 -12.88 6.05 1.94
CA GLU A 68 -14.07 5.77 1.13
C GLU A 68 -13.70 5.65 -0.34
N LYS A 69 -12.83 6.53 -0.87
CA LYS A 69 -12.35 6.43 -2.25
C LYS A 69 -11.44 5.23 -2.51
N ILE A 70 -10.64 4.83 -1.52
CA ILE A 70 -9.85 3.59 -1.61
C ILE A 70 -10.79 2.38 -1.74
N VAL A 71 -11.77 2.27 -0.85
CA VAL A 71 -12.71 1.13 -0.82
C VAL A 71 -13.62 1.12 -2.06
N GLU A 72 -14.07 2.29 -2.52
CA GLU A 72 -14.87 2.42 -3.75
C GLU A 72 -14.11 1.89 -4.96
N LYS A 73 -12.81 2.22 -5.08
CA LYS A 73 -11.99 1.79 -6.20
C LYS A 73 -11.50 0.34 -6.08
N PHE A 74 -11.18 -0.09 -4.87
CA PHE A 74 -10.60 -1.40 -4.58
C PHE A 74 -11.55 -2.20 -3.67
N TYR A 75 -12.76 -2.46 -4.17
CA TYR A 75 -13.81 -3.14 -3.41
C TYR A 75 -13.54 -4.63 -3.14
N ASP A 76 -12.49 -5.20 -3.70
CA ASP A 76 -12.03 -6.55 -3.38
C ASP A 76 -10.94 -6.48 -2.32
N LEU A 77 -11.06 -7.28 -1.25
CA LEU A 77 -10.07 -7.33 -0.16
C LEU A 77 -8.64 -7.47 -0.72
N ASP A 78 -8.45 -8.38 -1.67
CA ASP A 78 -7.16 -8.65 -2.28
C ASP A 78 -6.55 -7.41 -2.94
N LYS A 79 -7.37 -6.67 -3.70
CA LYS A 79 -6.94 -5.44 -4.38
C LYS A 79 -6.69 -4.32 -3.38
N LEU A 80 -7.51 -4.22 -2.33
CA LEU A 80 -7.36 -3.23 -1.27
C LEU A 80 -6.05 -3.45 -0.50
N VAL A 81 -5.77 -4.68 -0.09
CA VAL A 81 -4.55 -5.04 0.63
C VAL A 81 -3.33 -4.86 -0.27
N LEU A 82 -3.40 -5.23 -1.55
CA LEU A 82 -2.33 -4.95 -2.52
C LEU A 82 -2.05 -3.45 -2.67
N PHE A 83 -3.12 -2.65 -2.79
CA PHE A 83 -3.00 -1.19 -2.90
C PHE A 83 -2.33 -0.62 -1.65
N ILE A 84 -2.87 -0.90 -0.47
CA ILE A 84 -2.39 -0.38 0.81
C ILE A 84 -0.95 -0.83 1.07
N PHE A 85 -0.63 -2.11 0.85
CA PHE A 85 0.74 -2.60 1.07
C PHE A 85 1.75 -1.89 0.14
N ASN A 86 1.37 -1.62 -1.10
CA ASN A 86 2.20 -0.87 -2.05
C ASN A 86 2.19 0.65 -1.81
N ALA A 87 1.19 1.17 -1.11
CA ALA A 87 1.03 2.58 -0.83
C ALA A 87 1.48 2.99 0.59
N GLY A 88 1.81 2.03 1.46
CA GLY A 88 2.15 2.31 2.86
C GLY A 88 3.22 1.44 3.51
N GLY A 89 3.59 0.31 2.91
CA GLY A 89 4.38 -0.70 3.63
C GLY A 89 5.88 -0.73 3.35
N LYS A 90 6.35 0.01 2.33
CA LYS A 90 7.68 0.01 1.65
C LYS A 90 7.54 0.07 0.11
N GLY A 91 6.31 0.05 -0.42
CA GLY A 91 6.03 0.35 -1.81
C GLY A 91 6.13 1.85 -2.09
N ARG A 92 6.52 2.18 -3.30
CA ARG A 92 7.10 3.46 -3.79
C ARG A 92 6.22 4.73 -3.69
N LEU A 93 5.09 4.69 -2.99
CA LEU A 93 4.11 5.78 -2.96
C LEU A 93 4.00 6.30 -1.54
N ASP A 94 4.70 7.40 -1.27
CA ASP A 94 4.56 8.10 0.00
C ASP A 94 3.35 9.03 -0.10
N PHE A 95 2.35 8.83 0.76
CA PHE A 95 1.25 9.79 0.90
C PHE A 95 1.68 11.04 1.67
N GLN A 96 2.88 11.03 2.28
CA GLN A 96 3.37 12.19 3.01
C GLN A 96 3.78 13.32 2.05
N PRO A 97 3.37 14.56 2.35
CA PRO A 97 3.85 15.73 1.63
C PRO A 97 5.32 15.94 2.01
N ALA A 98 6.16 16.28 1.03
CA ALA A 98 7.58 16.52 1.24
C ALA A 98 7.90 17.79 2.08
N THR A 99 6.89 18.51 2.59
CA THR A 99 7.04 19.84 3.22
C THR A 99 6.13 20.06 4.43
N ASN A 100 6.71 20.67 5.48
CA ASN A 100 6.07 21.03 6.76
C ASN A 100 5.17 22.28 6.63
N ILE A 101 4.00 22.17 6.01
CA ILE A 101 3.05 23.29 5.89
C ILE A 101 1.74 22.91 6.61
N THR A 102 1.09 23.86 7.26
CA THR A 102 -0.22 23.69 7.95
C THR A 102 -1.36 23.29 6.98
N ASP A 103 -1.16 23.48 5.68
CA ASP A 103 -1.97 22.93 4.56
C ASP A 103 -1.67 21.46 4.22
N SER A 104 -0.78 20.80 4.97
CA SER A 104 -0.31 19.43 4.71
C SER A 104 -1.45 18.44 4.60
N LYS A 105 -2.48 18.51 5.46
CA LYS A 105 -3.59 17.54 5.41
C LYS A 105 -4.36 17.59 4.09
N LYS A 106 -4.68 18.79 3.60
CA LYS A 106 -5.39 18.97 2.32
C LYS A 106 -4.52 18.54 1.14
N LEU A 107 -3.22 18.81 1.22
CA LEU A 107 -2.23 18.37 0.23
C LEU A 107 -2.07 16.84 0.25
N THR A 108 -2.00 16.21 1.42
CA THR A 108 -1.99 14.74 1.63
C THR A 108 -3.22 14.10 1.02
N GLU A 109 -4.41 14.68 1.22
CA GLU A 109 -5.65 14.18 0.63
C GLU A 109 -5.64 14.29 -0.90
N GLN A 110 -5.20 15.41 -1.46
CA GLN A 110 -5.08 15.56 -2.92
C GLN A 110 -4.07 14.58 -3.53
N ILE A 111 -2.90 14.42 -2.88
CA ILE A 111 -1.89 13.42 -3.26
C ILE A 111 -2.51 12.02 -3.20
N ALA A 112 -3.21 11.69 -2.12
CA ALA A 112 -3.84 10.39 -1.95
C ALA A 112 -4.91 10.12 -3.02
N LEU A 113 -5.79 11.08 -3.29
CA LEU A 113 -6.82 10.98 -4.32
C LEU A 113 -6.20 10.81 -5.72
N SER A 114 -5.14 11.55 -6.02
CA SER A 114 -4.44 11.42 -7.30
C SER A 114 -3.75 10.05 -7.45
N ILE A 115 -3.12 9.55 -6.38
CA ILE A 115 -2.54 8.20 -6.35
C ILE A 115 -3.63 7.15 -6.54
N ILE A 116 -4.74 7.25 -5.80
CA ILE A 116 -5.88 6.34 -5.94
C ILE A 116 -6.34 6.34 -7.38
N LYS A 117 -6.64 7.52 -7.96
CA LYS A 117 -7.11 7.69 -9.34
C LYS A 117 -6.15 7.06 -10.36
N ASN A 118 -4.84 7.28 -10.21
CA ASN A 118 -3.82 6.88 -11.18
C ASN A 118 -3.20 5.49 -10.91
N THR A 119 -3.69 4.76 -9.90
CA THR A 119 -3.26 3.39 -9.60
C THR A 119 -4.19 2.35 -10.23
N THR A 120 -3.62 1.33 -10.85
CA THR A 120 -4.31 0.17 -11.42
C THR A 120 -3.70 -1.11 -10.88
N ILE A 121 -4.53 -2.13 -10.69
CA ILE A 121 -4.09 -3.47 -10.29
C ILE A 121 -4.60 -4.44 -11.34
N ASN A 122 -3.69 -5.13 -12.02
CA ASN A 122 -4.08 -6.12 -13.02
C ASN A 122 -4.46 -7.46 -12.37
N GLU A 123 -4.96 -8.40 -13.18
CA GLU A 123 -5.38 -9.73 -12.74
C GLU A 123 -4.25 -10.57 -12.13
N LYS A 124 -2.99 -10.22 -12.42
CA LYS A 124 -1.81 -10.87 -11.86
C LYS A 124 -1.36 -10.25 -10.53
N GLY A 125 -2.13 -9.30 -9.98
CA GLY A 125 -1.81 -8.59 -8.74
C GLY A 125 -0.68 -7.56 -8.88
N MET A 126 -0.32 -7.16 -10.11
CA MET A 126 0.69 -6.11 -10.31
C MET A 126 0.05 -4.73 -10.13
N VAL A 127 0.59 -3.96 -9.18
CA VAL A 127 0.19 -2.58 -8.92
C VAL A 127 1.00 -1.63 -9.80
N ASN A 128 0.32 -0.77 -10.58
CA ASN A 128 0.94 0.24 -11.42
C ASN A 128 0.32 1.61 -11.15
N THR A 129 1.14 2.57 -10.77
CA THR A 129 0.73 3.95 -10.51
C THR A 129 1.43 4.89 -11.49
N ASN A 130 0.64 5.65 -12.25
CA ASN A 130 1.18 6.65 -13.17
C ASN A 130 1.69 7.89 -12.41
N LEU A 131 2.92 7.81 -11.90
CA LEU A 131 3.56 8.89 -11.15
C LEU A 131 3.67 10.21 -11.93
N SER A 132 3.77 10.15 -13.26
CA SER A 132 3.84 11.34 -14.10
C SER A 132 2.50 12.10 -14.12
N ALA A 133 1.38 11.37 -14.15
CA ALA A 133 0.06 11.95 -14.05
C ALA A 133 -0.19 12.51 -12.64
N VAL A 134 0.22 11.76 -11.61
CA VAL A 134 0.13 12.22 -10.21
C VAL A 134 0.86 13.56 -10.02
N ARG A 135 2.11 13.67 -10.47
CA ARG A 135 2.86 14.94 -10.38
C ARG A 135 2.20 16.10 -11.13
N LYS A 136 1.60 15.85 -12.29
CA LYS A 136 0.89 16.89 -13.07
C LYS A 136 -0.40 17.36 -12.40
N GLU A 137 -1.06 16.52 -11.61
CA GLU A 137 -2.30 16.88 -10.91
C GLU A 137 -2.05 17.65 -9.60
N ILE A 138 -0.83 17.54 -9.03
CA ILE A 138 -0.45 18.19 -7.77
C ILE A 138 0.29 19.54 -8.01
N GLN A 139 0.85 19.76 -9.20
CA GLN A 139 1.47 21.04 -9.62
C GLN A 139 0.44 22.07 -10.04
#